data_AF-A0A2K3NFB0-F1
#
_entry.id   AF-A0A2K3NFB0-F1
#
_cell.length_a   1.000
_cell.length_b   1.000
_cell.length_c   1.000
_cell.angle_alpha   90.00
_cell.angle_beta   90.00
_cell.angle_gamma   90.00
#
_symmetry.space_group_name_H-M   'P 1'
#
loop_
_entity.id
_entity.type
_entity.pdbx_description
1 polymer ?
#
loop_
_entity_poly.entity_id
_entity_poly.type
_entity_poly.pdbx_seq_one_letter_code
_entity_poly.pdbx_strand_id
1 'polypeptide(L)'
;MGWFGVVFKEDISNVSEYLAVALTTGYLGSLTTFSGWNQKMLELGVTGNWLFVVLGFLIGLFLVAFSIIFGIETAKGFKGLLRTLNMTSGSETSRNKIKAKDEGFKLQLTVTVMLLLILGLLWGLSGVLMIAEFRNGENSFLWIACIVGPFGVWIRWLLSRLNGHGLGSRDLLNWIPFGTLIANVSAACIMAALATTKIYVSF
;
A
#
# COMPACT_ATOMS: atom_id res chain seq x y z
N MET A 1 2.87 5.02 -6.13
CA MET A 1 3.19 6.24 -5.34
C MET A 1 3.01 7.54 -6.12
N GLY A 2 3.64 7.75 -7.29
CA GLY A 2 3.54 9.04 -8.00
C GLY A 2 2.11 9.52 -8.33
N TRP A 3 1.21 8.62 -8.74
CA TRP A 3 -0.20 8.96 -9.03
C TRP A 3 -0.97 9.33 -7.77
N PHE A 4 -1.35 8.35 -6.96
CA PHE A 4 -2.25 8.56 -5.81
C PHE A 4 -1.56 9.22 -4.61
N GLY A 5 -0.25 9.01 -4.44
CA GLY A 5 0.53 9.53 -3.31
C GLY A 5 1.06 10.94 -3.52
N VAL A 6 1.14 11.43 -4.75
CA VAL A 6 1.69 12.76 -5.07
C VAL A 6 0.70 13.58 -5.90
N VAL A 7 0.39 13.18 -7.13
CA VAL A 7 -0.35 14.03 -8.08
C VAL A 7 -1.84 14.16 -7.75
N PHE A 8 -2.50 13.07 -7.37
CA PHE A 8 -3.94 13.05 -7.07
C PHE A 8 -4.24 13.09 -5.58
N LYS A 9 -3.23 13.18 -4.71
CA LYS A 9 -3.42 13.09 -3.25
C LYS A 9 -4.35 14.18 -2.74
N GLU A 10 -4.17 15.43 -3.19
CA GLU A 10 -5.01 16.56 -2.81
C GLU A 10 -6.44 16.41 -3.32
N ASP A 11 -6.61 16.02 -4.59
CA ASP A 11 -7.92 15.79 -5.21
C ASP A 11 -8.72 14.72 -4.44
N ILE A 12 -8.06 13.63 -4.02
CA ILE A 12 -8.67 12.55 -3.23
C ILE A 12 -8.96 13.02 -1.79
N SER A 13 -8.05 13.79 -1.18
CA SER A 13 -8.23 14.31 0.18
C SER A 13 -9.41 15.27 0.28
N ASN A 14 -9.67 16.06 -0.76
CA ASN A 14 -10.83 16.95 -0.85
C ASN A 14 -12.16 16.17 -0.87
N VAL A 15 -12.14 14.92 -1.33
CA VAL A 15 -13.31 14.03 -1.33
C VAL A 15 -13.44 13.30 0.02
N SER A 16 -12.35 12.71 0.50
CA SER A 16 -12.28 12.06 1.81
C SER A 16 -10.83 11.90 2.25
N GLU A 17 -10.49 12.53 3.38
CA GLU A 17 -9.19 12.38 4.02
C GLU A 17 -8.89 10.92 4.39
N TYR A 18 -9.90 10.19 4.90
CA TYR A 18 -9.77 8.76 5.22
C TYR A 18 -9.42 7.91 4.00
N LEU A 19 -10.00 8.23 2.83
CA LEU A 19 -9.71 7.52 1.59
C LEU A 19 -8.30 7.84 1.08
N ALA A 20 -7.87 9.09 1.18
CA ALA A 20 -6.51 9.48 0.83
C ALA A 20 -5.50 8.69 1.69
N VAL A 21 -5.67 8.67 3.02
CA VAL A 21 -4.79 7.93 3.93
C VAL A 21 -4.84 6.41 3.67
N ALA A 22 -6.01 5.85 3.42
CA ALA A 22 -6.19 4.43 3.09
C ALA A 22 -5.44 4.05 1.81
N LEU A 23 -5.55 4.84 0.74
CA LEU A 23 -4.86 4.58 -0.52
C LEU A 23 -3.36 4.83 -0.41
N THR A 24 -2.94 5.98 0.13
CA THR A 24 -1.53 6.38 0.08
C THR A 24 -0.65 5.67 1.08
N THR A 25 -1.19 5.36 2.26
CA THR A 25 -0.39 4.82 3.36
C THR A 25 -0.77 3.40 3.70
N GLY A 26 -2.06 3.07 3.65
CA GLY A 26 -2.54 1.69 3.83
C GLY A 26 -2.16 0.80 2.64
N TYR A 27 -2.76 1.06 1.48
CA TYR A 27 -2.61 0.23 0.27
C TYR A 27 -1.23 0.35 -0.38
N LEU A 28 -0.75 1.56 -0.68
CA LEU A 28 0.59 1.69 -1.27
C LEU A 28 1.66 1.21 -0.29
N GLY A 29 1.47 1.41 1.02
CA GLY A 29 2.38 0.92 2.06
C GLY A 29 2.33 -0.59 2.30
N SER A 30 1.30 -1.31 1.81
CA SER A 30 1.28 -2.77 1.79
C SER A 30 1.90 -3.32 0.50
N LEU A 31 1.71 -2.63 -0.63
CA LEU A 31 2.36 -2.96 -1.90
C LEU A 31 3.88 -2.81 -1.85
N THR A 32 4.37 -1.80 -1.13
CA THR A 32 5.80 -1.57 -0.96
C THR A 32 6.24 -1.99 0.43
N THR A 33 7.28 -2.81 0.56
CA THR A 33 7.82 -3.24 1.85
C THR A 33 9.31 -2.97 1.95
N PHE A 34 9.73 -2.23 2.98
CA PHE A 34 11.14 -2.00 3.26
C PHE A 34 11.72 -3.15 4.10
N SER A 35 10.96 -3.63 5.08
CA SER A 35 11.39 -4.71 5.98
C SER A 35 11.63 -6.03 5.24
N GLY A 36 10.74 -6.40 4.31
CA GLY A 36 10.90 -7.63 3.52
C GLY A 36 12.10 -7.55 2.58
N TRP A 37 12.32 -6.38 1.97
CA TRP A 37 13.50 -6.12 1.15
C TRP A 37 14.79 -6.22 1.97
N ASN A 38 14.83 -5.62 3.16
CA ASN A 38 15.96 -5.71 4.07
C ASN A 38 16.25 -7.15 4.52
N GLN A 39 15.22 -7.95 4.83
CA GLN A 39 15.42 -9.35 5.19
C GLN A 39 16.04 -10.12 4.02
N LYS A 40 15.61 -9.87 2.78
CA LYS A 40 16.21 -10.52 1.61
C LYS A 40 17.65 -10.11 1.38
N MET A 41 17.97 -8.83 1.60
CA MET A 41 19.35 -8.34 1.54
C MET A 41 20.23 -8.95 2.63
N LEU A 42 19.69 -9.14 3.84
CA LEU A 42 20.41 -9.78 4.94
C LEU A 42 20.67 -11.27 4.66
N GLU A 43 19.69 -11.99 4.11
CA GLU A 43 19.85 -13.39 3.67
C GLU A 43 20.97 -13.53 2.63
N LEU A 44 21.02 -12.62 1.64
CA LEU A 44 22.10 -12.56 0.65
C LEU A 44 23.46 -12.24 1.31
N GLY A 45 23.50 -11.35 2.30
CA GLY A 45 24.72 -11.02 3.03
C GLY A 45 25.26 -12.23 3.80
N VAL A 46 24.40 -12.91 4.56
CA VAL A 46 24.76 -14.09 5.37
C VAL A 46 25.22 -15.27 4.49
N THR A 47 24.66 -15.42 3.28
CA THR A 47 25.10 -16.45 2.31
C THR A 47 26.43 -16.10 1.60
N GLY A 48 27.08 -14.99 1.95
CA GLY A 48 28.37 -14.57 1.39
C GLY A 48 28.25 -13.73 0.10
N ASN A 49 27.03 -13.46 -0.36
CA ASN A 49 26.74 -12.75 -1.61
C ASN A 49 26.73 -11.22 -1.43
N TRP A 50 27.74 -10.68 -0.75
CA TRP A 50 27.82 -9.26 -0.36
C TRP A 50 27.75 -8.28 -1.54
N LEU A 51 28.31 -8.64 -2.71
CA LEU A 51 28.21 -7.82 -3.92
C LEU A 51 26.75 -7.62 -4.35
N PHE A 52 25.93 -8.67 -4.30
CA PHE A 52 24.51 -8.59 -4.62
C PHE A 52 23.73 -7.75 -3.60
N VAL A 53 24.18 -7.71 -2.35
CA VAL A 53 23.61 -6.82 -1.32
C VAL A 53 23.87 -5.36 -1.68
N VAL A 54 25.13 -5.00 -1.97
CA VAL A 54 25.51 -3.63 -2.32
C VAL A 54 24.82 -3.18 -3.61
N LEU A 55 24.87 -3.99 -4.67
CA LEU A 55 24.18 -3.69 -5.92
C LEU A 55 22.67 -3.66 -5.73
N GLY A 56 22.12 -4.55 -4.91
CA GLY A 56 20.70 -4.60 -4.57
C GLY A 56 20.22 -3.30 -3.94
N PHE A 57 20.95 -2.76 -2.97
CA PHE A 57 20.65 -1.46 -2.36
C PHE A 57 20.77 -0.30 -3.36
N LEU A 58 21.87 -0.24 -4.11
CA LEU A 58 22.09 0.84 -5.09
C LEU A 58 21.00 0.85 -6.16
N ILE A 59 20.82 -0.27 -6.85
CA ILE A 59 19.84 -0.41 -7.94
C ILE A 59 18.42 -0.24 -7.38
N GLY A 60 18.11 -0.86 -6.25
CA GLY A 60 16.78 -0.78 -5.63
C GLY A 60 16.37 0.65 -5.29
N LEU A 61 17.27 1.43 -4.68
CA LEU A 61 17.00 2.84 -4.37
C LEU A 61 16.83 3.70 -5.63
N PHE A 62 17.70 3.53 -6.64
CA PHE A 62 17.56 4.23 -7.91
C PHE A 62 16.24 3.89 -8.60
N LEU A 63 15.88 2.61 -8.66
CA LEU A 63 14.65 2.15 -9.30
C LEU A 63 13.40 2.72 -8.63
N VAL A 64 13.39 2.77 -7.29
CA VAL A 64 12.30 3.41 -6.53
C VAL A 64 12.22 4.90 -6.86
N ALA A 65 13.34 5.62 -6.87
CA ALA A 65 13.37 7.04 -7.19
C ALA A 65 12.86 7.32 -8.61
N PHE A 66 13.37 6.60 -9.62
CA PHE A 66 12.93 6.74 -11.00
C PHE A 66 11.47 6.34 -11.20
N SER A 67 10.99 5.28 -10.54
CA SER A 67 9.60 4.86 -10.59
C SER A 67 8.66 5.94 -10.05
N ILE A 68 9.03 6.64 -8.97
CA ILE A 68 8.26 7.77 -8.44
C ILE A 68 8.24 8.92 -9.44
N ILE A 69 9.39 9.32 -9.97
CA ILE A 69 9.50 10.43 -10.95
C ILE A 69 8.65 10.13 -12.19
N PHE A 70 8.83 8.95 -12.78
CA PHE A 70 8.07 8.50 -13.93
C PHE A 70 6.56 8.45 -13.64
N GLY A 71 6.18 7.96 -12.45
CA GLY A 71 4.79 7.95 -12.00
C GLY A 71 4.20 9.36 -11.85
N ILE A 72 4.98 10.35 -11.43
CA ILE A 72 4.52 11.75 -11.34
C ILE A 72 4.33 12.33 -12.74
N GLU A 73 5.28 12.11 -13.64
CA GLU A 73 5.25 12.69 -14.99
C GLU A 73 4.07 12.14 -15.80
N THR A 74 3.87 10.82 -15.75
CA THR A 74 2.72 10.16 -16.40
C THR A 74 1.38 10.62 -15.81
N ALA A 75 1.28 10.80 -14.50
CA ALA A 75 0.06 11.28 -13.85
C ALA A 75 -0.26 12.75 -14.22
N LYS A 76 0.75 13.62 -14.29
CA LYS A 76 0.58 15.00 -14.76
C LYS A 76 0.13 15.04 -16.21
N GLY A 77 0.75 14.25 -17.08
CA GLY A 77 0.35 14.10 -18.48
C GLY A 77 -1.11 13.65 -18.60
N PHE A 78 -1.52 12.66 -17.81
CA PHE A 78 -2.91 12.20 -17.78
C PHE A 78 -3.89 13.27 -17.27
N LYS A 79 -3.55 13.98 -16.18
CA LYS A 79 -4.37 15.09 -15.66
C LYS A 79 -4.50 16.22 -16.69
N GLY A 80 -3.42 16.51 -17.44
CA GLY A 80 -3.43 17.43 -18.57
C GLY A 80 -4.36 16.98 -19.69
N LEU A 81 -4.25 15.72 -20.12
CA LEU A 81 -5.12 15.13 -21.14
C LEU A 81 -6.60 15.19 -20.74
N LEU A 82 -6.92 14.82 -19.49
CA LEU A 82 -8.30 14.87 -18.97
C LEU A 82 -8.87 16.30 -18.99
N ARG A 83 -8.04 17.29 -18.65
CA ARG A 83 -8.44 18.71 -18.70
C ARG A 83 -8.73 19.16 -20.13
N THR A 84 -7.90 18.75 -21.09
CA THR A 84 -8.12 19.05 -22.52
C THR A 84 -9.43 18.41 -23.01
N LEU A 85 -9.71 17.15 -22.66
CA LEU A 85 -10.95 16.47 -23.02
C LEU A 85 -12.20 17.12 -22.39
N ASN A 86 -12.10 17.57 -21.13
CA ASN A 86 -13.20 18.24 -20.45
C ASN A 86 -13.48 19.65 -20.99
N MET A 87 -12.46 20.39 -21.45
CA MET A 87 -12.66 21.70 -22.09
C MET A 87 -13.44 21.60 -23.41
N THR A 88 -13.34 20.48 -24.12
CA THR A 88 -14.09 20.21 -25.36
C THR A 88 -15.58 19.94 -25.11
N SER A 89 -15.98 19.61 -23.88
CA SER A 89 -17.35 19.22 -23.52
C SER A 89 -18.21 20.37 -22.95
N GLY A 90 -17.75 21.61 -23.04
CA GLY A 90 -18.34 22.74 -22.33
C GLY A 90 -19.65 23.27 -22.91
N SER A 91 -20.79 22.78 -22.41
CA SER A 91 -21.85 23.64 -21.84
C SER A 91 -22.94 22.78 -21.18
N GLU A 92 -23.12 22.89 -19.86
CA GLU A 92 -24.45 22.99 -19.24
C GLU A 92 -24.41 23.21 -17.72
N THR A 93 -25.29 24.10 -17.30
CA THR A 93 -25.23 25.00 -16.14
C THR A 93 -25.89 24.41 -14.88
N SER A 94 -25.29 24.67 -13.72
CA SER A 94 -25.82 24.78 -12.34
C SER A 94 -26.76 23.70 -11.75
N ARG A 95 -27.77 23.18 -12.48
CA ARG A 95 -28.65 22.06 -12.05
C ARG A 95 -27.89 20.74 -11.92
N ASN A 96 -26.78 20.60 -12.63
CA ASN A 96 -25.90 19.43 -12.61
C ASN A 96 -25.14 19.25 -11.29
N LYS A 97 -24.95 20.28 -10.46
CA LYS A 97 -24.14 20.13 -9.22
C LYS A 97 -24.80 19.24 -8.16
N ILE A 98 -26.12 19.33 -7.98
CA ILE A 98 -26.84 18.50 -7.00
C ILE A 98 -26.97 17.07 -7.52
N LYS A 99 -27.33 16.90 -8.81
CA LYS A 99 -27.35 15.58 -9.46
C LYS A 99 -25.96 14.92 -9.47
N ALA A 100 -24.90 15.64 -9.80
CA ALA A 100 -23.54 15.11 -9.77
C ALA A 100 -23.05 14.74 -8.37
N LYS A 101 -23.53 15.42 -7.32
CA LYS A 101 -23.23 15.05 -5.93
C LYS A 101 -23.95 13.76 -5.52
N ASP A 102 -25.20 13.58 -5.92
CA ASP A 102 -25.96 12.33 -5.69
C ASP A 102 -25.38 11.16 -6.51
N GLU A 103 -25.09 11.37 -7.79
CA GLU A 103 -24.40 10.42 -8.67
C GLU A 103 -23.01 10.06 -8.12
N GLY A 104 -22.27 11.03 -7.59
CA GLY A 104 -20.97 10.82 -6.97
C GLY A 104 -21.04 9.98 -5.69
N PHE A 105 -22.04 10.23 -4.83
CA PHE A 105 -22.27 9.41 -3.63
C PHE A 105 -22.70 7.99 -3.99
N LYS A 106 -23.61 7.83 -4.96
CA LYS A 106 -24.01 6.53 -5.49
C LYS A 106 -22.84 5.78 -6.10
N LEU A 107 -22.02 6.44 -6.89
CA LEU A 107 -20.79 5.87 -7.47
C LEU A 107 -19.82 5.43 -6.37
N GLN A 108 -19.58 6.27 -5.35
CA GLN A 108 -18.73 5.91 -4.22
C GLN A 108 -19.27 4.70 -3.45
N LEU A 109 -20.58 4.66 -3.20
CA LEU A 109 -21.23 3.54 -2.56
C LEU A 109 -21.11 2.27 -3.42
N THR A 110 -21.38 2.36 -4.73
CA THR A 110 -21.23 1.26 -5.68
C THR A 110 -19.80 0.75 -5.72
N VAL A 111 -18.80 1.65 -5.83
CA VAL A 111 -17.38 1.28 -5.83
C VAL A 111 -17.00 0.60 -4.51
N THR A 112 -17.47 1.12 -3.38
CA THR A 112 -17.22 0.53 -2.05
C THR A 112 -17.84 -0.86 -1.92
N VAL A 113 -19.10 -1.02 -2.34
CA VAL A 113 -19.80 -2.31 -2.35
C VAL A 113 -19.08 -3.30 -3.28
N MET A 114 -18.68 -2.88 -4.48
CA MET A 114 -17.93 -3.72 -5.41
C MET A 114 -16.59 -4.16 -4.82
N LEU A 115 -15.85 -3.25 -4.17
CA LEU A 115 -14.61 -3.58 -3.46
C LEU A 115 -14.82 -4.59 -2.33
N LEU A 116 -15.89 -4.44 -1.54
CA LEU A 116 -16.23 -5.39 -0.48
C LEU A 116 -16.63 -6.76 -1.04
N LEU A 117 -17.35 -6.80 -2.16
CA LEU A 117 -17.69 -8.04 -2.85
C LEU A 117 -16.44 -8.74 -3.38
N ILE A 118 -15.54 -8.01 -4.04
CA ILE A 118 -14.26 -8.56 -4.52
C ILE A 118 -13.44 -9.09 -3.34
N LEU A 119 -13.38 -8.36 -2.22
CA LEU A 119 -12.69 -8.81 -1.02
C LEU A 119 -13.30 -10.09 -0.44
N GLY A 120 -14.62 -10.17 -0.35
CA GLY A 120 -15.34 -11.35 0.13
C GLY A 120 -15.12 -12.57 -0.77
N LEU A 121 -15.15 -12.38 -2.10
CA LEU A 121 -14.82 -13.41 -3.07
C LEU A 121 -13.37 -13.88 -2.94
N LEU A 122 -12.43 -12.96 -2.77
CA LEU A 122 -11.01 -13.27 -2.60
C LEU A 122 -10.77 -14.08 -1.31
N TRP A 123 -11.40 -13.70 -0.20
CA TRP A 123 -11.34 -14.45 1.06
C TRP A 123 -11.98 -15.83 0.94
N GLY A 124 -13.16 -15.93 0.32
CA GLY A 124 -13.83 -17.20 0.09
C GLY A 124 -12.99 -18.15 -0.75
N LEU A 125 -12.48 -17.67 -1.89
CA LEU A 125 -11.63 -18.45 -2.79
C LEU A 125 -10.31 -18.86 -2.10
N SER A 126 -9.68 -17.93 -1.38
CA SER A 126 -8.44 -18.23 -0.62
C SER A 126 -8.68 -19.26 0.47
N GLY A 127 -9.82 -19.21 1.18
CA GLY A 127 -10.18 -20.20 2.18
C GLY A 127 -10.42 -21.59 1.60
N VAL A 128 -11.16 -21.68 0.49
CA VAL A 128 -11.41 -22.95 -0.22
C VAL A 128 -10.09 -23.55 -0.73
N LEU A 129 -9.25 -22.74 -1.37
CA LEU A 129 -7.96 -23.20 -1.90
C LEU A 129 -6.97 -23.56 -0.79
N MET A 130 -6.97 -22.81 0.32
CA MET A 130 -6.20 -23.19 1.51
C MET A 130 -6.58 -24.58 2.00
N ILE A 131 -7.88 -24.90 2.15
CA ILE A 131 -8.34 -26.22 2.61
C ILE A 131 -7.99 -27.31 1.60
N ALA A 132 -8.20 -27.04 0.30
CA ALA A 132 -7.93 -28.00 -0.76
C ALA A 132 -6.43 -28.33 -0.88
N GLU A 133 -5.57 -27.33 -0.73
CA GLU A 133 -4.13 -27.45 -0.95
C GLU A 133 -3.34 -27.70 0.34
N PHE A 134 -3.98 -27.61 1.51
CA PHE A 134 -3.40 -28.01 2.80
C PHE A 134 -2.87 -29.45 2.77
N ARG A 135 -3.46 -30.29 1.92
CA ARG A 135 -3.11 -31.71 1.76
C ARG A 135 -1.95 -31.96 0.78
N ASN A 136 -1.67 -31.01 -0.11
CA ASN A 136 -0.62 -31.12 -1.15
C ASN A 136 0.62 -30.25 -0.85
N GLY A 137 0.59 -29.42 0.20
CA GLY A 137 1.77 -28.96 0.94
C GLY A 137 2.53 -27.74 0.39
N GLU A 138 2.58 -27.52 -0.93
CA GLU A 138 3.52 -26.53 -1.46
C GLU A 138 3.01 -25.08 -1.51
N ASN A 139 1.74 -24.83 -1.87
CA ASN A 139 1.25 -23.45 -2.06
C ASN A 139 0.29 -22.94 -0.97
N SER A 140 0.02 -23.73 0.06
CA SER A 140 -0.93 -23.36 1.13
C SER A 140 -0.58 -22.04 1.83
N PHE A 141 0.70 -21.70 1.89
CA PHE A 141 1.18 -20.43 2.46
C PHE A 141 0.73 -19.20 1.66
N LEU A 142 0.56 -19.30 0.34
CA LEU A 142 0.10 -18.20 -0.50
C LEU A 142 -1.36 -17.84 -0.19
N TRP A 143 -2.20 -18.86 0.02
CA TRP A 143 -3.61 -18.66 0.37
C TRP A 143 -3.78 -18.11 1.78
N ILE A 144 -2.96 -18.57 2.72
CA ILE A 144 -2.90 -17.98 4.07
C ILE A 144 -2.48 -16.50 3.96
N ALA A 145 -1.51 -16.17 3.12
CA ALA A 145 -1.10 -14.78 2.91
C ALA A 145 -2.23 -13.92 2.30
N CYS A 146 -3.04 -14.48 1.39
CA CYS A 146 -4.21 -13.79 0.84
C CYS A 146 -5.31 -13.53 1.90
N ILE A 147 -5.46 -14.42 2.88
CA ILE A 147 -6.41 -14.24 4.00
C ILE A 147 -5.89 -13.18 4.97
N VAL A 148 -4.60 -13.23 5.33
CA VAL A 148 -3.98 -12.32 6.31
C VAL A 148 -3.68 -10.94 5.71
N GLY A 149 -3.48 -10.84 4.39
CA GLY A 149 -3.13 -9.62 3.67
C GLY A 149 -4.02 -8.42 3.99
N PRO A 150 -5.37 -8.53 3.89
CA PRO A 150 -6.29 -7.45 4.26
C PRO A 150 -6.13 -6.94 5.70
N PHE A 151 -5.88 -7.82 6.67
CA PHE A 151 -5.59 -7.40 8.04
C PHE A 151 -4.30 -6.58 8.11
N GLY A 152 -3.26 -6.97 7.36
CA GLY A 152 -2.02 -6.21 7.25
C GLY A 152 -2.21 -4.80 6.67
N VAL A 153 -3.16 -4.63 5.73
CA VAL A 153 -3.55 -3.32 5.19
C VAL A 153 -4.26 -2.49 6.25
N TRP A 154 -5.22 -3.08 6.97
CA TRP A 154 -5.97 -2.38 8.03
C TRP A 154 -5.07 -1.94 9.18
N ILE A 155 -4.13 -2.80 9.61
CA ILE A 155 -3.15 -2.45 10.65
C ILE A 155 -2.26 -1.29 10.17
N ARG A 156 -1.75 -1.34 8.95
CA ARG A 156 -0.95 -0.23 8.38
C ARG A 156 -1.75 1.06 8.27
N TRP A 157 -3.02 0.97 7.87
CA TRP A 157 -3.90 2.13 7.84
C TRP A 157 -4.16 2.70 9.24
N LEU A 158 -4.45 1.84 10.22
CA LEU A 158 -4.66 2.27 11.60
C LEU A 158 -3.40 2.95 12.16
N LEU A 159 -2.24 2.32 11.98
CA LEU A 159 -0.95 2.88 12.39
C LEU A 159 -0.65 4.19 11.66
N SER A 160 -1.01 4.30 10.38
CA SER A 160 -0.75 5.52 9.61
C SER A 160 -1.44 6.77 10.15
N ARG A 161 -2.48 6.62 10.98
CA ARG A 161 -3.11 7.73 11.70
C ARG A 161 -2.17 8.37 12.73
N LEU A 162 -1.11 7.67 13.12
CA LEU A 162 -0.04 8.19 13.99
C LEU A 162 1.04 8.95 13.21
N ASN A 163 1.02 8.92 11.87
CA ASN A 163 1.98 9.67 11.08
C ASN A 163 1.66 11.17 11.17
N GLY A 164 2.64 12.00 11.51
CA GLY A 164 2.45 13.45 11.63
C GLY A 164 2.12 13.94 13.04
N HIS A 165 1.83 13.03 13.97
CA HIS A 165 1.70 13.35 15.40
C HIS A 165 3.06 13.20 16.08
N GLY A 166 3.52 14.24 16.77
CA GLY A 166 4.78 14.23 17.49
C GLY A 166 4.70 13.60 18.85
N LEU A 167 5.85 13.57 19.50
CA LEU A 167 6.02 13.06 20.84
C LEU A 167 5.95 14.22 21.85
N GLY A 168 5.02 14.10 22.80
CA GLY A 168 4.87 15.02 23.94
C GLY A 168 4.05 16.29 23.64
N SER A 169 3.84 17.12 24.65
CA SER A 169 2.98 18.33 24.59
C SER A 169 3.48 19.44 23.65
N ARG A 170 4.65 19.28 23.05
CA ARG A 170 5.26 20.23 22.12
C ARG A 170 5.34 19.71 20.70
N ASP A 171 4.75 18.55 20.41
CA ASP A 171 4.75 18.01 19.04
C ASP A 171 6.19 17.90 18.49
N LEU A 172 7.10 17.43 19.35
CA LEU A 172 8.49 17.23 18.95
C LEU A 172 8.51 16.03 17.99
N LEU A 173 9.29 16.11 16.91
CA LEU A 173 9.41 15.02 15.92
C LEU A 173 8.16 14.76 15.03
N ASN A 174 7.22 15.71 14.88
CA ASN A 174 6.07 15.58 13.95
C ASN A 174 6.46 15.17 12.51
N TRP A 175 7.70 15.45 12.08
CA TRP A 175 8.20 15.07 10.76
C TRP A 175 8.37 13.54 10.59
N ILE A 176 8.51 12.78 11.68
CA ILE A 176 8.70 11.33 11.61
C ILE A 176 7.36 10.61 11.40
N PRO A 177 7.24 9.73 10.39
CA PRO A 177 6.05 8.92 10.20
C PRO A 177 6.05 7.73 11.17
N PHE A 178 5.71 7.98 12.44
CA PHE A 178 5.75 6.99 13.51
C PHE A 178 4.94 5.72 13.19
N GLY A 179 3.76 5.85 12.61
CA GLY A 179 2.93 4.72 12.18
C GLY A 179 3.63 3.81 11.17
N THR A 180 4.22 4.40 10.14
CA THR A 180 4.97 3.66 9.11
C THR A 180 6.25 3.05 9.68
N LEU A 181 6.93 3.75 10.61
CA LEU A 181 8.10 3.24 11.30
C LEU A 181 7.74 2.02 12.16
N ILE A 182 6.72 2.13 13.00
CA ILE A 182 6.23 1.04 13.87
C ILE A 182 5.86 -0.18 13.02
N ALA A 183 5.14 0.01 11.91
CA ALA A 183 4.77 -1.08 11.02
C ALA A 183 5.99 -1.82 10.45
N ASN A 184 7.04 -1.10 10.02
CA ASN A 184 8.23 -1.72 9.46
C ASN A 184 9.12 -2.37 10.53
N VAL A 185 9.30 -1.72 11.69
CA VAL A 185 10.11 -2.25 12.79
C VAL A 185 9.46 -3.50 13.37
N SER A 186 8.16 -3.48 13.64
CA SER A 186 7.43 -4.67 14.12
C SER A 186 7.50 -5.82 13.13
N ALA A 187 7.29 -5.57 11.83
CA ALA A 187 7.45 -6.57 10.80
C ALA A 187 8.88 -7.15 10.78
N ALA A 188 9.91 -6.29 10.86
CA ALA A 188 11.30 -6.72 10.89
C ALA A 188 11.61 -7.59 12.12
N CYS A 189 11.09 -7.22 13.30
CA CYS A 189 11.24 -8.02 14.53
C CYS A 189 10.57 -9.39 14.40
N ILE A 190 9.33 -9.46 13.89
CA ILE A 190 8.62 -10.73 13.69
C ILE A 190 9.36 -11.60 12.68
N MET A 191 9.81 -11.02 11.56
CA MET A 191 10.56 -11.74 10.53
C MET A 191 11.92 -12.23 11.05
N ALA A 192 12.61 -11.45 11.87
CA ALA A 192 13.84 -11.87 12.52
C ALA A 192 13.59 -13.02 13.51
N ALA A 193 12.54 -12.93 14.34
CA ALA A 193 12.18 -14.00 15.26
C ALA A 193 11.85 -15.31 14.52
N LEU A 194 11.06 -15.24 13.45
CA LEU A 194 10.73 -16.41 12.61
C LEU A 194 11.94 -16.98 11.88
N ALA A 195 12.86 -16.14 11.41
CA ALA A 195 14.10 -16.60 10.79
C ALA A 195 14.98 -17.36 11.80
N THR A 196 15.08 -16.86 13.03
CA THR A 196 15.79 -17.52 14.12
C THR A 196 15.16 -18.86 14.49
N THR A 197 13.84 -18.94 14.67
CA THR A 197 13.17 -20.21 15.00
C THR A 197 13.31 -21.23 13.88
N LYS A 198 13.29 -20.81 12.61
CA LYS A 198 13.54 -21.71 11.48
C LYS A 198 14.91 -22.38 11.59
N ILE A 199 15.94 -21.64 11.99
CA ILE A 199 17.29 -22.19 12.18
C ILE A 199 17.30 -23.26 13.28
N TYR A 200 16.60 -23.03 14.40
CA TYR A 200 16.57 -23.98 15.52
C TYR A 200 15.69 -25.22 15.29
N VAL A 201 14.67 -25.13 14.43
CA VAL A 201 13.76 -26.26 14.11
C VAL A 201 14.31 -27.13 12.97
N SER A 202 15.33 -26.67 12.23
CA SER A 202 15.96 -27.42 11.14
C SER A 202 17.25 -28.18 11.54
N PHE A 203 17.50 -28.32 12.85
CA PHE A 203 18.41 -29.30 13.45
C PHE A 203 17.61 -30.44 14.08
#